data_AF-A0A317Z376-F1
#
_entry.id   AF-A0A317Z376-F1
#
_cell.length_a   1.000
_cell.length_b   1.000
_cell.length_c   1.000
_cell.angle_alpha   90.00
_cell.angle_beta   90.00
_cell.angle_gamma   90.00
#
_symmetry.space_group_name_H-M   'P 1'
#
loop_
_entity.id
_entity.type
_entity.pdbx_description
1 polymer ?
#
loop_
_entity_poly.entity_id
_entity_poly.type
_entity_poly.pdbx_seq_one_letter_code
_entity_poly.pdbx_strand_id
1 'polypeptide(L)'
;LGWLGEPLFERILHPVIELLNIPDALVMTVSIVVAFTVVTYIHVVIGELAPKSLAIQYTDRIALLYARPLYYFGLIMKPLIWLMNGSARFIIRIFGADPNAGNEAMSEEELKIIMNNSYHGGEINQTELAYMQN
;
A
#
# COMPACT_ATOMS: atom_id res chain seq x y z
N LEU A 1 8.12 6.42 -19.95
CA LEU A 1 7.71 5.00 -20.08
C LEU A 1 7.35 4.63 -21.53
N GLY A 2 6.81 5.54 -22.36
CA GLY A 2 6.55 5.29 -23.79
C GLY A 2 7.79 5.12 -24.67
N TRP A 3 8.79 6.03 -24.58
CA TRP A 3 9.99 6.01 -25.44
C TRP A 3 10.76 4.67 -25.41
N LEU A 4 11.04 4.08 -24.24
CA LEU A 4 11.77 2.80 -24.17
C LEU A 4 10.93 1.58 -24.57
N GLY A 5 9.59 1.68 -24.44
CA GLY A 5 8.68 0.58 -24.74
C GLY A 5 8.35 0.46 -26.22
N GLU A 6 8.17 1.58 -26.92
CA GLU A 6 7.79 1.65 -28.34
C GLU A 6 8.68 0.79 -29.26
N PRO A 7 10.00 1.02 -29.35
CA PRO A 7 10.84 0.30 -30.31
C PRO A 7 11.05 -1.17 -29.92
N LEU A 8 10.88 -1.53 -28.64
CA LEU A 8 11.02 -2.90 -28.16
C LEU A 8 9.76 -3.71 -28.47
N PHE A 9 8.59 -3.17 -28.12
CA PHE A 9 7.31 -3.83 -28.36
C PHE A 9 6.92 -3.80 -29.84
N GLU A 10 7.24 -2.75 -30.59
CA GLU A 10 7.05 -2.73 -32.04
C GLU A 10 7.81 -3.89 -32.70
N ARG A 11 9.08 -4.12 -32.36
CA ARG A 11 9.86 -5.26 -32.90
C ARG A 11 9.32 -6.63 -32.48
N ILE A 12 8.84 -6.77 -31.25
CA ILE A 12 8.30 -8.04 -30.73
C ILE A 12 6.90 -8.31 -31.32
N LEU A 13 6.09 -7.28 -31.51
CA LEU A 13 4.71 -7.40 -31.99
C LEU A 13 4.60 -7.37 -33.51
N HIS A 14 5.58 -6.81 -34.24
CA HIS A 14 5.59 -6.77 -35.71
C HIS A 14 5.17 -8.08 -36.39
N PRO A 15 5.71 -9.28 -36.03
CA PRO A 15 5.29 -10.53 -36.67
C PRO A 15 3.84 -10.90 -36.37
N VAL A 16 3.30 -10.50 -35.21
CA VAL A 16 1.90 -10.74 -34.83
C VAL A 16 0.97 -9.75 -35.51
N ILE A 17 1.41 -8.50 -35.66
CA ILE A 17 0.68 -7.41 -36.31
C ILE A 17 0.54 -7.68 -37.81
N GLU A 18 1.62 -8.14 -38.47
CA GLU A 18 1.60 -8.59 -39.86
C GLU A 18 0.68 -9.80 -40.05
N LEU A 19 0.76 -10.80 -39.14
CA LEU A 19 -0.11 -11.98 -39.20
C LEU A 19 -1.60 -11.65 -39.08
N LEU A 20 -1.93 -10.61 -38.31
CA LEU A 20 -3.30 -10.15 -38.08
C LEU A 20 -3.78 -9.11 -39.10
N ASN A 21 -2.94 -8.74 -40.07
CA ASN A 21 -3.26 -7.78 -41.13
C ASN A 21 -3.80 -6.45 -40.60
N ILE A 22 -3.27 -5.99 -39.46
CA ILE A 22 -3.72 -4.76 -38.81
C ILE A 22 -3.35 -3.55 -39.69
N PRO A 23 -4.28 -2.62 -39.95
CA PRO A 23 -3.97 -1.40 -40.72
C PRO A 23 -2.85 -0.58 -40.06
N ASP A 24 -1.90 -0.09 -40.86
CA ASP A 24 -0.75 0.70 -40.39
C ASP A 24 -1.14 1.87 -39.46
N ALA A 25 -2.29 2.49 -39.72
CA ALA A 25 -2.84 3.57 -38.91
C ALA A 25 -3.15 3.16 -37.45
N LEU A 26 -3.37 1.88 -37.17
CA LEU A 26 -3.68 1.34 -35.84
C LEU A 26 -2.49 0.67 -35.16
N VAL A 27 -1.41 0.37 -35.90
CA VAL A 27 -0.21 -0.33 -35.40
C VAL A 27 0.40 0.39 -34.20
N MET A 28 0.55 1.71 -34.30
CA MET A 28 1.11 2.53 -33.21
C MET A 28 0.22 2.46 -31.96
N THR A 29 -1.09 2.65 -32.10
CA THR A 29 -2.03 2.62 -30.98
C THR A 29 -2.06 1.24 -30.31
N VAL A 30 -2.14 0.16 -31.09
CA VAL A 30 -2.14 -1.21 -30.58
C VAL A 30 -0.84 -1.51 -29.84
N SER A 31 0.30 -1.11 -30.41
CA SER A 31 1.62 -1.32 -29.79
C SER A 31 1.74 -0.58 -28.45
N ILE A 32 1.29 0.68 -28.38
CA ILE A 32 1.29 1.46 -27.14
C ILE A 32 0.39 0.82 -26.08
N VAL A 33 -0.83 0.43 -26.45
CA VAL A 33 -1.78 -0.19 -25.51
C VAL A 33 -1.21 -1.49 -24.96
N VAL A 34 -0.71 -2.38 -25.82
CA VAL A 34 -0.13 -3.66 -25.40
C VAL A 34 1.11 -3.44 -24.54
N ALA A 35 2.04 -2.58 -24.97
CA ALA A 35 3.23 -2.26 -24.21
C ALA A 35 2.89 -1.70 -22.82
N PHE A 36 1.97 -0.75 -22.76
CA PHE A 36 1.54 -0.14 -21.51
C PHE A 36 0.89 -1.16 -20.58
N THR A 37 -0.02 -1.99 -21.10
CA THR A 37 -0.69 -3.04 -20.31
C THR A 37 0.31 -4.05 -19.76
N VAL A 38 1.22 -4.56 -20.60
CA VAL A 38 2.21 -5.56 -20.18
C VAL A 38 3.20 -4.98 -19.17
N VAL A 39 3.76 -3.80 -19.45
CA VAL A 39 4.72 -3.16 -18.54
C VAL A 39 4.05 -2.82 -17.21
N THR A 40 2.85 -2.27 -17.23
CA THR A 40 2.10 -1.95 -16.00
C THR A 40 1.80 -3.22 -15.21
N TYR A 41 1.33 -4.29 -15.87
CA TYR A 41 1.05 -5.56 -15.20
C TYR A 41 2.30 -6.13 -14.54
N ILE A 42 3.41 -6.23 -15.27
CA ILE A 42 4.68 -6.74 -14.73
C ILE A 42 5.16 -5.86 -13.57
N HIS A 43 5.10 -4.54 -13.72
CA HIS A 43 5.54 -3.60 -12.69
C HIS A 43 4.71 -3.72 -11.41
N VAL A 44 3.38 -3.78 -11.50
CA VAL A 44 2.51 -3.91 -10.32
C VAL A 44 2.68 -5.29 -9.69
N VAL A 45 2.70 -6.37 -10.48
CA VAL A 45 2.81 -7.73 -9.95
C VAL A 45 4.16 -7.95 -9.28
N ILE A 46 5.26 -7.62 -9.95
CA ILE A 46 6.62 -7.89 -9.46
C ILE A 46 7.09 -6.80 -8.50
N GLY A 47 6.75 -5.54 -8.76
CA GLY A 47 7.21 -4.40 -7.97
C GLY A 47 6.40 -4.16 -6.69
N GLU A 48 5.11 -4.51 -6.69
CA GLU A 48 4.23 -4.23 -5.55
C GLU A 48 3.62 -5.51 -4.97
N LEU A 49 2.82 -6.25 -5.74
CA LEU A 49 1.98 -7.32 -5.19
C LEU A 49 2.77 -8.51 -4.64
N ALA A 50 3.74 -9.02 -5.39
CA ALA A 50 4.56 -10.14 -4.95
C ALA A 50 5.44 -9.77 -3.74
N PRO A 51 6.18 -8.64 -3.73
CA PRO A 51 6.93 -8.20 -2.55
C PRO A 51 6.03 -7.96 -1.34
N LYS A 52 4.85 -7.35 -1.53
CA LYS A 52 3.88 -7.13 -0.46
C LYS A 52 3.35 -8.44 0.11
N SER A 53 3.03 -9.41 -0.74
CA SER A 53 2.59 -10.73 -0.29
C SER A 53 3.68 -11.46 0.51
N LEU A 54 4.93 -11.40 0.06
CA LEU A 54 6.08 -11.93 0.80
C LEU A 54 6.30 -11.20 2.13
N ALA A 55 6.10 -9.88 2.15
CA ALA A 55 6.16 -9.07 3.37
C ALA A 55 5.15 -9.53 4.43
N ILE A 56 3.93 -9.86 4.02
CA ILE A 56 2.88 -10.35 4.91
C ILE A 56 3.20 -11.77 5.40
N GLN A 57 3.68 -12.66 4.52
CA GLN A 57 4.01 -14.03 4.91
C GLN A 57 5.21 -14.13 5.87
N TYR A 58 6.18 -13.22 5.75
CA TYR A 58 7.39 -13.20 6.57
C TYR A 58 7.49 -11.92 7.41
N THR A 59 6.37 -11.55 8.03
CA THR A 59 6.20 -10.28 8.77
C THR A 59 7.31 -10.05 9.79
N ASP A 60 7.66 -11.01 10.65
CA ASP A 60 8.67 -10.81 11.70
C ASP A 60 10.07 -10.50 11.15
N ARG A 61 10.51 -11.28 10.15
CA ARG A 61 11.83 -11.13 9.54
C ARG A 61 11.93 -9.79 8.81
N ILE A 62 10.89 -9.44 8.07
CA ILE A 62 10.83 -8.20 7.29
C ILE A 62 10.68 -7.01 8.24
N ALA A 63 9.85 -7.09 9.28
CA ALA A 63 9.73 -6.06 10.31
C ALA A 63 11.08 -5.78 10.97
N LEU A 64 11.83 -6.81 11.38
CA LEU A 64 13.16 -6.63 11.98
C LEU A 64 14.18 -6.04 11.00
N LEU A 65 14.15 -6.48 9.73
CA LEU A 65 15.04 -5.96 8.68
C LEU A 65 14.79 -4.46 8.43
N TYR A 66 13.52 -4.07 8.38
CA TYR A 66 13.11 -2.70 8.04
C TYR A 66 12.94 -1.79 9.26
N ALA A 67 12.97 -2.31 10.50
CA ALA A 67 12.80 -1.53 11.73
C ALA A 67 13.77 -0.35 11.82
N ARG A 68 15.06 -0.58 11.55
CA ARG A 68 16.09 0.47 11.61
C ARG A 68 15.89 1.55 10.52
N PRO A 69 15.75 1.18 9.23
CA PRO A 69 15.40 2.15 8.18
C PRO A 69 14.14 2.98 8.50
N LEU A 70 13.05 2.34 8.94
CA LEU A 70 11.81 3.05 9.29
C LEU A 70 11.99 3.97 10.50
N TYR A 71 12.77 3.56 11.50
CA TYR A 71 13.07 4.43 12.65
C TYR A 71 13.75 5.73 12.22
N TYR A 72 14.79 5.64 11.38
CA TYR A 72 15.49 6.83 10.89
C TYR A 72 14.61 7.67 9.96
N PHE A 73 13.81 7.03 9.10
CA PHE A 73 12.82 7.74 8.30
C PHE A 73 11.85 8.53 9.19
N GLY A 74 11.33 7.89 10.24
CA GLY A 74 10.48 8.54 11.23
C GLY A 74 11.19 9.71 11.90
N LEU A 75 12.46 9.57 12.29
CA LEU A 75 13.25 10.64 12.90
C LEU A 75 13.42 11.84 11.96
N ILE A 76 13.68 11.60 10.68
CA ILE A 76 13.81 12.65 9.66
C ILE A 76 12.45 13.31 9.38
N MET A 77 11.37 12.54 9.38
CA MET A 77 10.01 13.04 9.15
C MET A 77 9.38 13.70 10.37
N LYS A 78 9.91 13.51 11.59
CA LYS A 78 9.40 14.13 12.82
C LYS A 78 9.11 15.64 12.72
N PRO A 79 10.03 16.50 12.24
CA PRO A 79 9.74 17.94 12.11
C PRO A 79 8.56 18.22 11.18
N LEU A 80 8.44 17.49 10.07
CA LEU A 80 7.33 17.63 9.12
C LEU A 80 6.00 17.19 9.75
N ILE A 81 5.99 16.02 10.40
CA ILE A 81 4.81 15.49 11.11
C ILE A 81 4.38 16.46 12.21
N TRP A 82 5.33 17.00 12.98
CA TRP A 82 5.05 17.98 14.02
C TRP A 82 4.40 19.24 13.45
N LEU A 83 4.94 19.76 12.34
CA LEU A 83 4.41 20.94 11.66
C LEU A 83 2.97 20.70 11.16
N MET A 84 2.73 19.58 10.46
CA MET A 84 1.41 19.25 9.93
C MET A 84 0.36 19.03 11.02
N ASN A 85 0.71 18.28 12.06
CA ASN A 85 -0.18 18.07 13.20
C ASN A 85 -0.41 19.38 13.96
N GLY A 86 0.62 20.22 14.08
CA GLY A 86 0.52 21.57 14.64
C GLY A 86 -0.45 22.45 13.87
N SER A 87 -0.35 22.49 12.54
CA SER A 87 -1.25 23.27 11.69
C SER A 87 -2.68 22.77 11.77
N ALA A 88 -2.90 21.45 11.77
CA ALA A 88 -4.24 20.89 11.93
C ALA A 88 -4.88 21.31 13.26
N ARG A 89 -4.16 21.15 14.38
CA ARG A 89 -4.65 21.59 15.71
C ARG A 89 -4.91 23.08 15.77
N PHE A 90 -4.08 23.89 15.14
CA PHE A 90 -4.25 25.33 15.09
C PHE A 90 -5.53 25.73 14.36
N ILE A 91 -5.78 25.13 13.19
CA ILE A 91 -7.00 25.38 12.40
C ILE A 91 -8.24 24.94 13.19
N ILE A 92 -8.25 23.74 13.77
CA ILE A 92 -9.39 23.23 14.55
C ILE A 92 -9.74 24.17 15.71
N ARG A 93 -8.73 24.73 16.40
CA ARG A 93 -8.94 25.70 17.48
C ARG A 93 -9.52 27.03 16.98
N ILE A 94 -9.17 27.49 15.79
CA ILE A 94 -9.79 28.70 15.20
C ILE A 94 -11.30 28.50 15.02
N PHE A 95 -11.73 27.29 14.67
CA PHE A 95 -13.14 26.94 14.53
C PHE A 95 -13.83 26.59 15.86
N GLY A 96 -13.14 26.72 17.00
CA GLY A 96 -13.71 26.47 18.33
C GLY A 96 -13.94 24.99 18.66
N ALA A 97 -13.40 24.06 17.87
CA ALA A 97 -13.51 22.63 18.13
C ALA A 97 -12.32 22.13 18.97
N ASP A 98 -12.53 21.05 19.73
CA ASP A 98 -11.45 20.40 20.48
C ASP A 98 -10.66 19.48 19.55
N PRO A 99 -9.36 19.75 19.31
CA PRO A 99 -8.51 18.87 18.50
C PRO A 99 -8.26 17.48 19.11
N ASN A 100 -8.67 17.22 20.35
CA ASN A 100 -8.45 15.94 21.04
C ASN A 100 -9.74 15.11 21.22
N ALA A 101 -10.88 15.54 20.69
CA ALA A 101 -12.17 14.88 20.90
C ALA A 101 -12.24 13.41 20.42
N GLY A 102 -11.32 12.97 19.56
CA GLY A 102 -11.24 11.57 19.08
C GLY A 102 -10.21 10.71 19.84
N ASN A 103 -9.55 11.25 20.85
CA ASN A 103 -8.55 10.53 21.65
C ASN A 103 -9.17 9.94 22.92
N GLU A 104 -10.50 9.80 22.94
CA GLU A 104 -11.25 9.17 24.02
C GLU A 104 -10.80 7.72 24.19
N ALA A 105 -10.77 7.27 25.44
CA ALA A 105 -10.44 5.88 25.76
C ALA A 105 -11.42 4.96 25.01
N MET A 106 -10.85 3.98 24.30
CA MET A 106 -11.61 2.96 23.56
C MET A 106 -12.71 2.39 24.45
N SER A 107 -13.95 2.34 23.93
CA SER A 107 -15.05 1.74 24.69
C SER A 107 -14.77 0.24 24.92
N GLU A 108 -15.32 -0.31 26.01
CA GLU A 108 -15.22 -1.74 26.30
C GLU A 108 -15.74 -2.60 25.14
N GLU A 109 -16.79 -2.13 24.46
CA GLU A 109 -17.40 -2.78 23.30
C GLU A 109 -16.41 -2.87 22.12
N GLU A 110 -15.75 -1.76 21.78
CA GLU A 110 -14.72 -1.73 20.74
C GLU A 110 -13.51 -2.60 21.12
N LEU A 111 -13.13 -2.59 22.41
CA LEU A 111 -12.08 -3.46 22.91
C LEU A 111 -12.45 -4.95 22.73
N LYS A 112 -13.69 -5.33 23.06
CA LYS A 112 -14.20 -6.70 22.85
C LYS A 112 -14.20 -7.10 21.37
N ILE A 113 -14.59 -6.18 20.47
CA ILE A 113 -14.56 -6.42 19.02
C ILE A 113 -13.13 -6.68 18.55
N ILE A 114 -12.17 -5.85 18.98
CA ILE A 114 -10.75 -6.02 18.64
C ILE A 114 -10.23 -7.36 19.17
N MET A 115 -10.54 -7.71 20.41
CA MET A 115 -10.12 -8.97 21.02
C MET A 115 -10.70 -10.20 20.30
N ASN A 116 -11.97 -10.16 19.95
CA ASN A 116 -12.60 -11.25 19.20
C ASN A 116 -11.95 -11.41 17.81
N ASN A 117 -11.63 -10.30 17.14
CA ASN A 117 -10.92 -10.32 15.87
C ASN A 117 -9.50 -10.89 16.00
N SER A 118 -8.77 -10.56 17.07
CA SER A 118 -7.45 -11.12 17.37
C SER A 118 -7.49 -12.63 17.63
N TYR A 119 -8.53 -13.13 18.31
CA TYR A 119 -8.74 -14.57 18.51
C TYR A 119 -8.98 -15.30 17.19
N HIS A 120 -9.85 -14.76 16.34
CA HIS A 120 -10.09 -15.33 15.01
C HIS A 120 -8.87 -15.23 14.08
N GLY A 121 -8.03 -14.21 14.26
CA GLY A 121 -6.74 -14.07 13.58
C GLY A 121 -5.65 -15.02 14.08
N GLY A 122 -5.88 -15.72 15.20
CA GLY A 122 -4.90 -16.63 15.81
C GLY A 122 -3.80 -15.93 16.63
N GLU A 123 -3.96 -14.63 16.90
CA GLU A 123 -2.98 -13.81 17.62
C GLU A 123 -3.07 -13.98 19.15
N ILE A 124 -4.22 -14.41 19.66
CA ILE A 124 -4.47 -14.68 21.09
C ILE A 124 -5.19 -16.00 21.30
N ASN A 125 -4.97 -16.66 22.43
CA ASN A 125 -5.61 -17.94 22.74
C ASN A 125 -6.96 -17.78 23.48
N GLN A 126 -7.74 -18.86 23.55
CA GLN A 126 -9.05 -18.85 24.22
C GLN A 126 -8.97 -18.54 25.73
N THR A 127 -7.89 -18.94 26.39
CA THR A 127 -7.61 -18.66 27.79
C THR A 127 -7.29 -17.18 28.03
N GLU A 128 -6.50 -16.54 27.16
CA GLU A 128 -6.19 -15.10 27.20
C GLU A 128 -7.44 -14.26 26.96
N LEU A 129 -8.29 -14.67 26.01
CA LEU A 129 -9.59 -14.04 25.78
C LEU A 129 -10.49 -14.15 27.02
N ALA A 130 -10.51 -15.31 27.69
CA ALA A 130 -11.33 -15.55 28.88
C ALA A 130 -10.87 -14.74 30.11
N TYR A 131 -9.58 -14.42 30.24
CA TYR A 131 -9.08 -13.56 31.33
C TYR A 131 -9.48 -12.10 31.18
N MET A 132 -9.75 -11.62 29.97
CA MET A 132 -10.13 -10.23 29.72
C MET A 132 -11.65 -10.00 29.63
N GLN A 133 -12.44 -11.08 29.67
CA GLN A 133 -13.91 -11.04 29.70
C GLN A 133 -14.50 -11.12 31.13
N ASN A 134 -13.65 -11.31 32.15
CA ASN A 134 -14.01 -11.30 33.57
C ASN A 134 -13.57 -9.98 34.22
#